data_AF-A0A2A8HT45-F1
#
_entry.id   AF-A0A2A8HT45-F1
#
_cell.length_a   1.000
_cell.length_b   1.000
_cell.length_c   1.000
_cell.angle_alpha   90.00
_cell.angle_beta   90.00
_cell.angle_gamma   90.00
#
_symmetry.space_group_name_H-M   'P 1'
#
loop_
_entity.id
_entity.type
_entity.pdbx_description
1 polymer ?
#
loop_
_entity_poly.entity_id
_entity_poly.type
_entity_poly.pdbx_seq_one_letter_code
_entity_poly.pdbx_strand_id
1 'polypeptide(L)'
;MLFSLLAASALAKLDPQAEADLRCMAVFAVAASQNEEPDAGSIGAIMYYLGRLEGRTVDFNFQTYLLQLLNSSKYTVEVAQADAERCGKEMSDKASQLEVVGRMMQGGSESGGH
;
A
#
# COMPACT_ATOMS: atom_id res chain seq x y z
N MET A 1 -32.52 27.91 15.25
CA MET A 1 -32.62 27.14 13.99
C MET A 1 -31.52 27.63 13.06
N LEU A 2 -30.94 26.73 12.26
CA LEU A 2 -29.83 26.94 11.31
C LEU A 2 -28.41 26.83 11.90
N PHE A 3 -28.07 25.66 12.45
CA PHE A 3 -26.68 25.19 12.38
C PHE A 3 -26.54 24.31 11.13
N SER A 4 -25.98 24.95 10.11
CA SER A 4 -25.45 24.50 8.84
C SER A 4 -25.46 22.99 8.55
N LEU A 5 -26.34 22.62 7.61
CA LEU A 5 -26.16 21.49 6.73
C LEU A 5 -24.91 21.72 5.85
N LEU A 6 -23.77 21.17 6.26
CA LEU A 6 -22.61 20.92 5.40
C LEU A 6 -22.17 19.46 5.56
N ALA A 7 -23.11 18.53 5.39
CA ALA A 7 -22.78 17.15 5.03
C ALA A 7 -22.49 17.10 3.51
N ALA A 8 -21.50 17.90 3.07
CA ALA A 8 -21.07 17.94 1.69
C ALA A 8 -20.00 16.85 1.48
N SER A 9 -20.42 15.71 0.92
CA SER A 9 -19.62 14.92 0.00
C SER A 9 -18.31 14.32 0.53
N ALA A 10 -18.35 13.48 1.57
CA ALA A 10 -17.18 12.69 1.99
C ALA A 10 -16.79 11.53 1.03
N LEU A 11 -17.29 11.55 -0.21
CA LEU A 11 -16.66 10.82 -1.33
C LEU A 11 -15.65 11.76 -1.97
N ALA A 12 -14.62 12.15 -1.21
CA ALA A 12 -13.42 12.70 -1.82
C ALA A 12 -12.90 11.63 -2.77
N LYS A 13 -13.02 11.87 -4.08
CA LYS A 13 -12.34 11.08 -5.09
C LYS A 13 -10.87 11.09 -4.70
N LEU A 14 -10.32 9.92 -4.35
CA LEU A 14 -8.90 9.81 -4.01
C LEU A 14 -8.09 10.47 -5.11
N ASP A 15 -7.03 11.18 -4.73
CA ASP A 15 -6.10 11.65 -5.74
C ASP A 15 -5.54 10.42 -6.50
N PRO A 16 -5.12 10.58 -7.77
CA PRO A 16 -4.71 9.45 -8.58
C PRO A 16 -3.58 8.61 -7.97
N GLN A 17 -2.69 9.21 -7.17
CA GLN A 17 -1.62 8.48 -6.49
C GLN A 17 -2.16 7.69 -5.30
N ALA A 18 -3.06 8.26 -4.50
CA ALA A 18 -3.73 7.50 -3.43
C ALA A 18 -4.59 6.36 -4.00
N GLU A 19 -5.28 6.55 -5.13
CA GLU A 19 -5.99 5.46 -5.79
C GLU A 19 -5.04 4.34 -6.25
N ALA A 20 -3.90 4.72 -6.84
CA ALA A 20 -2.88 3.75 -7.26
C ALA A 20 -2.25 2.99 -6.09
N ASP A 21 -2.05 3.66 -4.95
CA ASP A 21 -1.51 3.08 -3.71
C ASP A 21 -2.53 2.12 -3.07
N LEU A 22 -3.82 2.49 -3.08
CA LEU A 22 -4.91 1.64 -2.61
C LEU A 22 -5.02 0.35 -3.44
N ARG A 23 -4.90 0.45 -4.77
CA ARG A 23 -4.89 -0.72 -5.65
C ARG A 23 -3.71 -1.64 -5.37
N CYS A 24 -2.52 -1.09 -5.11
CA CYS A 24 -1.38 -1.89 -4.70
C CYS A 24 -1.60 -2.57 -3.34
N MET A 25 -2.13 -1.84 -2.35
CA MET A 25 -2.52 -2.43 -1.06
C MET A 25 -3.50 -3.60 -1.26
N ALA A 26 -4.46 -3.47 -2.18
CA ALA A 26 -5.43 -4.51 -2.49
C ALA A 26 -4.80 -5.78 -3.09
N VAL A 27 -3.85 -5.65 -4.01
CA VAL A 27 -3.09 -6.78 -4.55
C VAL A 27 -2.47 -7.61 -3.42
N PHE A 28 -1.73 -6.96 -2.53
CA PHE A 28 -1.03 -7.66 -1.45
C PHE A 28 -1.98 -8.16 -0.37
N ALA A 29 -3.09 -7.47 -0.10
CA ALA A 29 -4.13 -7.96 0.81
C ALA A 29 -4.79 -9.24 0.28
N VAL A 30 -5.08 -9.31 -1.02
CA VAL A 30 -5.63 -10.51 -1.66
C VAL A 30 -4.60 -11.64 -1.65
N ALA A 31 -3.33 -11.35 -1.95
CA ALA A 31 -2.24 -12.34 -1.86
C ALA A 31 -2.09 -12.90 -0.43
N ALA A 32 -2.10 -12.02 0.58
CA ALA A 32 -2.04 -12.42 1.99
C ALA A 32 -3.22 -13.31 2.39
N SER A 33 -4.45 -13.01 1.92
CA SER A 33 -5.65 -13.77 2.25
C SER A 33 -5.70 -15.20 1.68
N GLN A 34 -4.85 -15.52 0.71
CA GLN A 34 -4.79 -16.86 0.12
C GLN A 34 -3.98 -17.86 0.96
N ASN A 35 -3.29 -17.37 2.00
CA ASN A 35 -2.48 -18.18 2.90
C ASN A 35 -3.11 -18.18 4.30
N GLU A 36 -3.03 -19.31 5.00
CA GLU A 36 -3.45 -19.39 6.41
C GLU A 36 -2.61 -18.45 7.29
N GLU A 37 -1.30 -18.38 6.99
CA GLU A 37 -0.37 -17.42 7.57
C GLU A 37 0.24 -16.55 6.44
N PRO A 38 -0.07 -15.25 6.39
CA PRO A 38 0.55 -14.34 5.43
C PRO A 38 2.06 -14.25 5.62
N ASP A 39 2.81 -14.28 4.52
CA ASP A 39 4.26 -14.09 4.58
C ASP A 39 4.63 -12.66 4.97
N ALA A 40 5.81 -12.50 5.58
CA ALA A 40 6.30 -11.20 6.04
C ALA A 40 6.48 -10.18 4.89
N GLY A 41 6.73 -10.65 3.67
CA GLY A 41 6.83 -9.80 2.49
C GLY A 41 5.48 -9.19 2.12
N SER A 42 4.43 -9.99 2.08
CA SER A 42 3.05 -9.53 1.85
C SER A 42 2.59 -8.53 2.92
N ILE A 43 2.84 -8.84 4.20
CA ILE A 43 2.53 -7.90 5.29
C ILE A 43 3.34 -6.60 5.18
N GLY A 44 4.64 -6.70 4.87
CA GLY A 44 5.50 -5.53 4.66
C GLY A 44 5.04 -4.65 3.51
N ALA A 45 4.59 -5.25 2.41
CA ALA A 45 4.04 -4.52 1.26
C ALA A 45 2.72 -3.81 1.62
N ILE A 46 1.81 -4.48 2.33
CA ILE A 46 0.56 -3.87 2.82
C ILE A 46 0.89 -2.66 3.71
N MET A 47 1.82 -2.81 4.66
CA MET A 47 2.24 -1.73 5.56
C MET A 47 2.86 -0.55 4.80
N TYR A 48 3.68 -0.82 3.78
CA TYR A 48 4.29 0.22 2.95
C TYR A 48 3.24 1.09 2.25
N TYR A 49 2.25 0.47 1.58
CA TYR A 49 1.20 1.24 0.90
C TYR A 49 0.23 1.89 1.88
N LEU A 50 -0.07 1.27 3.02
CA LEU A 50 -0.86 1.91 4.08
C LEU A 50 -0.18 3.18 4.58
N GLY A 51 1.12 3.14 4.89
CA GLY A 51 1.86 4.32 5.33
C GLY A 51 1.90 5.44 4.27
N ARG A 52 1.98 5.08 2.99
CA ARG A 52 1.85 6.07 1.89
C ARG A 52 0.47 6.72 1.85
N LEU A 53 -0.59 5.94 2.03
CA LEU A 53 -1.97 6.43 2.04
C LEU A 53 -2.23 7.36 3.22
N GLU A 54 -1.80 6.96 4.42
CA GLU A 54 -1.88 7.76 5.65
C GLU A 54 -1.08 9.06 5.54
N GLY A 55 0.07 9.04 4.86
CA GLY A 55 0.88 10.23 4.60
C GLY A 55 0.25 11.21 3.59
N ARG A 56 -0.66 10.73 2.72
CA ARG A 56 -1.32 11.55 1.69
C ARG A 56 -2.69 12.06 2.13
N THR A 57 -3.43 11.24 2.85
CA THR A 57 -4.83 11.48 3.19
C THR A 57 -4.99 11.46 4.71
N VAL A 58 -5.34 12.60 5.29
CA VAL A 58 -5.67 12.72 6.71
C VAL A 58 -6.91 11.87 7.01
N ASP A 59 -6.90 11.16 8.15
CA ASP A 59 -8.01 10.29 8.60
C ASP A 59 -8.41 9.20 7.58
N PHE A 60 -7.44 8.66 6.84
CA PHE A 60 -7.69 7.65 5.81
C PHE A 60 -8.25 6.33 6.39
N ASN A 61 -9.51 6.02 6.07
CA ASN A 61 -10.15 4.76 6.45
C ASN A 61 -9.86 3.66 5.41
N PHE A 62 -8.70 3.04 5.50
CA PHE A 62 -8.25 2.05 4.52
C PHE A 62 -9.23 0.88 4.36
N GLN A 63 -9.88 0.42 5.43
CA GLN A 63 -10.81 -0.71 5.38
C GLN A 63 -12.01 -0.40 4.48
N THR A 64 -12.58 0.80 4.64
CA THR A 64 -13.73 1.24 3.84
C THR A 64 -13.35 1.36 2.36
N TYR A 65 -12.24 2.04 2.06
CA TYR A 65 -11.78 2.23 0.69
C TYR A 65 -11.39 0.91 0.01
N LEU A 66 -10.72 0.02 0.74
CA LEU A 66 -10.31 -1.28 0.22
C LEU A 66 -11.52 -2.16 -0.12
N LEU A 67 -12.51 -2.23 0.77
CA LEU A 67 -13.76 -2.95 0.51
C LEU A 67 -14.53 -2.34 -0.66
N GLN A 68 -14.57 -1.01 -0.79
CA GLN A 68 -15.21 -0.35 -1.93
C GLN A 68 -14.50 -0.67 -3.25
N LEU A 69 -13.16 -0.68 -3.25
CA LEU A 69 -12.37 -1.05 -4.43
C LEU A 69 -12.64 -2.50 -4.85
N LEU A 70 -12.55 -3.44 -3.91
CA LEU A 70 -12.71 -4.87 -4.19
C LEU A 70 -14.13 -5.24 -4.63
N ASN A 71 -15.15 -4.48 -4.21
CA ASN A 71 -16.54 -4.66 -4.65
C ASN A 71 -16.90 -3.84 -5.90
N SER A 72 -15.96 -3.08 -6.46
CA SER A 72 -16.19 -2.24 -7.64
C SER A 72 -16.20 -3.10 -8.90
N SER A 73 -17.25 -2.94 -9.73
CA SER A 73 -17.30 -3.57 -11.07
C SER A 73 -16.20 -3.08 -12.02
N LYS A 74 -15.50 -1.99 -11.67
CA LYS A 74 -14.37 -1.46 -12.44
C LYS A 74 -13.04 -2.11 -12.09
N TYR A 75 -12.94 -2.78 -10.94
CA TYR A 75 -11.72 -3.48 -10.52
C TYR A 75 -11.83 -4.93 -10.96
N THR A 76 -11.58 -5.15 -12.25
CA THR A 76 -11.69 -6.47 -12.89
C THR A 76 -10.45 -7.32 -12.60
N VAL A 77 -10.52 -8.63 -12.90
CA VAL A 77 -9.37 -9.54 -12.81
C VAL A 77 -8.19 -9.03 -13.64
N GLU A 78 -8.46 -8.51 -14.84
CA GLU A 78 -7.43 -7.97 -15.73
C GLU A 78 -6.76 -6.73 -15.14
N VAL A 79 -7.54 -5.82 -14.53
CA VAL A 79 -7.00 -4.66 -13.82
C VAL A 79 -6.15 -5.11 -12.63
N ALA A 80 -6.63 -6.08 -11.85
CA ALA A 80 -5.91 -6.61 -10.70
C ALA A 80 -4.58 -7.28 -11.09
N GLN A 81 -4.54 -7.99 -12.23
CA GLN A 81 -3.30 -8.57 -12.77
C GLN A 81 -2.30 -7.49 -13.19
N ALA A 82 -2.75 -6.46 -13.91
CA ALA A 82 -1.90 -5.35 -14.29
C ALA A 82 -1.36 -4.58 -13.07
N ASP A 83 -2.20 -4.38 -12.06
CA ASP A 83 -1.77 -3.80 -10.79
C ASP A 83 -0.78 -4.72 -10.06
N ALA A 84 -0.97 -6.05 -10.08
CA ALA A 84 -0.03 -6.98 -9.46
C ALA A 84 1.37 -6.92 -10.07
N GLU A 85 1.47 -6.86 -11.40
CA GLU A 85 2.75 -6.70 -12.10
C GLU A 85 3.44 -5.37 -11.72
N ARG A 86 2.71 -4.26 -11.78
CA ARG A 86 3.24 -2.93 -11.46
C ARG A 86 3.69 -2.83 -10.01
N CYS A 87 2.81 -3.20 -9.07
CA CYS A 87 3.05 -3.08 -7.64
C CYS A 87 4.12 -4.07 -7.16
N GLY A 88 4.16 -5.27 -7.74
CA GLY A 88 5.23 -6.25 -7.51
C GLY A 88 6.59 -5.74 -7.98
N LYS A 89 6.66 -5.12 -9.16
CA LYS A 89 7.89 -4.46 -9.62
C LYS A 89 8.35 -3.36 -8.67
N GLU A 90 7.45 -2.50 -8.20
CA GLU A 90 7.81 -1.44 -7.25
C GLU A 90 8.40 -2.02 -5.96
N MET A 91 7.78 -3.07 -5.41
CA MET A 91 8.29 -3.73 -4.20
C MET A 91 9.64 -4.42 -4.43
N SER A 92 9.85 -5.02 -5.60
CA SER A 92 11.15 -5.61 -5.98
C SER A 92 12.26 -4.55 -6.10
N ASP A 93 11.96 -3.41 -6.72
CA ASP A 93 12.89 -2.29 -6.83
C ASP A 93 13.24 -1.72 -5.44
N LYS A 94 12.27 -1.66 -4.52
CA LYS A 94 12.46 -1.24 -3.12
C LYS A 94 13.28 -2.26 -2.33
N ALA A 95 12.99 -3.54 -2.45
CA ALA A 95 13.78 -4.60 -1.80
C ALA A 95 15.25 -4.53 -2.23
N SER A 96 15.50 -4.38 -3.54
CA SER A 96 16.85 -4.23 -4.08
C SER A 96 17.62 -3.06 -3.46
N GLN A 97 16.94 -1.93 -3.23
CA GLN A 97 17.51 -0.76 -2.56
C GLN A 97 17.84 -1.04 -1.08
N LEU A 98 16.94 -1.71 -0.37
CA LEU A 98 17.14 -2.07 1.04
C LEU A 98 18.28 -3.08 1.23
N GLU A 99 18.43 -4.04 0.33
CA GLU A 99 19.55 -4.98 0.35
C GLU A 99 20.91 -4.28 0.19
N VAL A 100 20.99 -3.27 -0.68
CA VAL A 100 22.20 -2.45 -0.84
C VAL A 100 22.56 -1.77 0.49
N VAL A 101 21.57 -1.17 1.16
CA VAL A 101 21.77 -0.53 2.48
C VAL A 101 22.23 -1.55 3.52
N GLY A 102 21.60 -2.73 3.56
CA GLY A 102 21.98 -3.80 4.48
C GLY A 102 23.44 -4.24 4.31
N ARG A 103 23.91 -4.37 3.05
CA ARG A 103 25.32 -4.68 2.75
C ARG A 103 26.27 -3.56 3.19
N MET A 104 25.90 -2.29 2.98
CA MET A 104 26.69 -1.15 3.43
C MET A 104 26.87 -1.14 4.95
N MET A 105 25.80 -1.45 5.69
CA MET A 105 25.85 -1.49 7.16
C MET A 105 26.74 -2.63 7.68
N GLN A 106 26.68 -3.81 7.08
CA GLN A 106 27.53 -4.95 7.46
C GLN A 106 29.02 -4.66 7.23
N GLY A 107 29.37 -3.97 6.14
CA GLY A 107 30.74 -3.55 5.85
C GLY A 107 31.25 -2.36 6.69
N GLY A 108 30.35 -1.59 7.33
CA GLY A 108 30.72 -0.49 8.22
C GLY A 108 31.08 -0.91 9.65
N SER A 109 30.68 -2.12 10.07
CA SER A 109 30.87 -2.66 11.42
C SER A 109 32.31 -3.10 11.76
N GLU A 110 33.24 -3.16 10.80
CA GLU A 110 34.63 -3.61 11.04
C GLU A 110 35.61 -2.50 11.44
N SER A 111 35.17 -1.23 11.58
CA SER A 111 36.07 -0.10 11.87
C SER A 111 35.95 0.53 13.27
N GLY A 112 35.12 -0.05 14.16
CA GLY A 112 34.79 0.53 15.47
C GLY A 112 35.43 -0.13 16.70
N GLY A 113 36.41 -1.02 16.53
CA GLY A 113 37.14 -1.65 17.64
C GLY A 113 38.52 -1.05 17.82
N HIS A 114 38.63 0.02 18.62
CA HIS A 114 39.88 0.43 19.27
C HIS A 114 39.76 0.18 20.78
#